data_AF-A0A8E0R0Z9-F1
#
_entry.id   AF-A0A8E0R0Z9-F1
#
_cell.length_a   1.000
_cell.length_b   1.000
_cell.length_c   1.000
_cell.angle_alpha   90.00
_cell.angle_beta   90.00
_cell.angle_gamma   90.00
#
_symmetry.space_group_name_H-M   'P 1'
#
loop_
_entity.id
_entity.type
_entity.pdbx_description
1 polymer ?
#
loop_
_entity_poly.entity_id
_entity_poly.type
_entity_poly.pdbx_seq_one_letter_code
_entity_poly.pdbx_strand_id
1 'polypeptide(L)'
;MYRNNATRGLTAALRVLCFFAERMSEYWKSWPKKRQKHALLVVLTGFMFWLGLKLGSGLFYARYVDAWEWETTSRFSNAHNTNEIQGSSDGDDSCDSFPSYLLSRVQVVLKIGSTEPPSRVDTHLATVTRCITNLIVFSDHESEIKGHHVYDILATLPESFWGNSSDFQAYSALQRGDFETVGGSQGWTLDKYKFLPMVEQAYEMNPTAQWFVFIESDTYFVWDNLFRLLDQFDPSFPLYFGSPTPGKSHSFFAYGGAGFVLSTAAVQRLVARKVGSNGVYSQPPLSQRYKRLINDDCCGDSILGWALHQSGVKLSGMWPMFNPHPVHGVPFNQWHWCQPVISMHKLSLQDMTELARWENRRGRKLPLLYADLFEFTKLGAIDYKTEWDNGDWGGWQEPSDSPAHRSVEACAAACHEHPQCFSYTYAHSGHCVFVPSMRLGAQKPATEDTSLTAGWDLEKIKQFRDAHKCQRPQWVKPSTDRIF
;
A
#
# COMPACT_ATOMS: atom_id res chain seq x y z
N MET A 1 34.78 15.55 -14.82
CA MET A 1 35.48 15.15 -16.07
C MET A 1 34.66 14.21 -16.98
N TYR A 2 33.49 13.70 -16.57
CA TYR A 2 32.64 12.80 -17.38
C TYR A 2 31.55 13.48 -18.25
N ARG A 3 31.37 14.80 -18.16
CA ARG A 3 30.33 15.54 -18.90
C ARG A 3 30.75 16.03 -20.31
N ASN A 4 32.03 15.93 -20.67
CA ASN A 4 32.55 16.43 -21.96
C ASN A 4 32.56 15.38 -23.10
N ASN A 5 32.41 14.08 -22.80
CA ASN A 5 32.42 13.03 -23.82
C ASN A 5 31.03 12.77 -24.42
N ALA A 6 29.95 12.94 -23.65
CA ALA A 6 28.58 12.76 -24.15
C ALA A 6 28.18 13.84 -25.17
N THR A 7 28.56 15.10 -24.92
CA THR A 7 28.30 16.23 -25.82
C THR A 7 29.10 16.09 -27.13
N ARG A 8 30.35 15.59 -27.07
CA ARG A 8 31.13 15.29 -28.29
C ARG A 8 30.54 14.14 -29.11
N GLY A 9 30.01 13.10 -28.44
CA GLY A 9 29.32 11.98 -29.10
C GLY A 9 28.02 12.40 -29.79
N LEU A 10 27.20 13.25 -29.15
CA LEU A 10 25.96 13.75 -29.74
C LEU A 10 26.22 14.65 -30.96
N THR A 11 27.21 15.54 -30.88
CA THR A 11 27.57 16.42 -32.01
C THR A 11 28.17 15.65 -33.19
N ALA A 12 28.89 14.55 -32.93
CA ALA A 12 29.36 13.65 -33.98
C ALA A 12 28.21 12.88 -34.65
N ALA A 13 27.26 12.36 -33.88
CA ALA A 13 26.08 11.66 -34.40
C ALA A 13 25.18 12.59 -35.23
N LEU A 14 24.97 13.83 -34.79
CA LEU A 14 24.22 14.86 -35.53
C LEU A 14 24.92 15.23 -36.86
N ARG A 15 26.24 15.34 -36.88
CA ARG A 15 27.00 15.61 -38.13
C ARG A 15 26.92 14.44 -39.11
N VAL A 16 26.97 13.19 -38.61
CA VAL A 16 26.79 12.00 -39.45
C VAL A 16 25.37 11.96 -40.01
N LEU A 17 24.34 12.21 -39.20
CA LEU A 17 22.95 12.27 -39.66
C LEU A 17 22.70 13.36 -40.70
N CYS A 18 23.26 14.56 -40.52
CA CYS A 18 23.18 15.64 -41.52
C CYS A 18 23.90 15.28 -42.83
N PHE A 19 25.08 14.65 -42.75
CA PHE A 19 25.82 14.23 -43.94
C PHE A 19 25.09 13.12 -44.72
N PHE A 20 24.46 12.17 -44.01
CA PHE A 20 23.60 11.17 -44.64
C PHE A 20 22.32 11.78 -45.23
N ALA A 21 21.73 12.78 -44.58
CA ALA A 21 20.53 13.48 -45.07
C ALA A 21 20.82 14.30 -46.35
N GLU A 22 21.95 15.00 -46.43
CA GLU A 22 22.37 15.72 -47.64
C GLU A 22 22.62 14.77 -48.81
N ARG A 23 23.33 13.65 -48.56
CA ARG A 23 23.63 12.65 -49.59
C ARG A 23 22.37 11.92 -50.07
N MET A 24 21.43 11.66 -49.16
CA MET A 24 20.09 11.14 -49.48
C MET A 24 19.27 12.14 -50.30
N SER A 25 19.38 13.45 -50.02
CA SER A 25 18.71 14.52 -50.77
C SER A 25 19.22 14.65 -52.20
N GLU A 26 20.53 14.60 -52.41
CA GLU A 26 21.12 14.60 -53.76
C GLU A 26 20.75 13.32 -54.54
N TYR A 27 20.82 12.16 -53.88
CA TYR A 27 20.42 10.90 -54.48
C TYR A 27 18.91 10.87 -54.83
N TRP A 28 18.06 11.42 -53.97
CA TRP A 28 16.63 11.58 -54.21
C TRP A 28 16.35 12.47 -55.42
N LYS A 29 17.06 13.61 -55.55
CA LYS A 29 16.91 14.54 -56.69
C LYS A 29 17.32 13.92 -58.03
N SER A 30 18.20 12.90 -58.03
CA SER A 30 18.62 12.17 -59.24
C SER A 30 17.56 11.19 -59.77
N TRP A 31 16.51 10.86 -59.00
CA TRP A 31 15.48 9.91 -59.41
C TRP A 31 14.45 10.55 -60.36
N PRO A 32 13.92 9.79 -61.34
CA PRO A 32 12.79 10.25 -62.15
C PRO A 32 11.60 10.67 -61.28
N LYS A 33 10.92 11.77 -61.62
CA LYS A 33 9.77 12.31 -60.85
C LYS A 33 8.71 11.25 -60.50
N LYS A 34 8.48 10.27 -61.38
CA LYS A 34 7.55 9.15 -61.13
C LYS A 34 8.00 8.27 -59.95
N ARG A 35 9.31 8.02 -59.83
CA ARG A 35 9.93 7.20 -58.77
C ARG A 35 9.99 7.95 -57.44
N GLN A 36 10.26 9.26 -57.46
CA GLN A 36 10.17 10.13 -56.27
C GLN A 36 8.74 10.12 -55.69
N LYS A 37 7.71 10.27 -56.53
CA LYS A 37 6.31 10.22 -56.10
C LYS A 37 5.93 8.86 -55.48
N HIS A 38 6.37 7.75 -56.07
CA HIS A 38 6.13 6.42 -55.51
C HIS A 38 6.84 6.23 -54.16
N ALA A 39 8.10 6.65 -54.04
CA ALA A 39 8.83 6.55 -52.78
C ALA A 39 8.22 7.44 -51.68
N LEU A 40 7.75 8.64 -52.04
CA LEU A 40 7.06 9.53 -51.09
C LEU A 40 5.74 8.92 -50.62
N LEU A 41 4.98 8.30 -51.54
CA LEU A 41 3.76 7.57 -51.22
C LEU A 41 4.05 6.41 -50.24
N VAL A 42 5.09 5.61 -50.51
CA VAL A 42 5.50 4.49 -49.65
C VAL A 42 5.90 4.95 -48.25
N VAL A 43 6.68 6.04 -48.15
CA VAL A 43 7.09 6.62 -46.86
C VAL A 43 5.88 7.16 -46.11
N LEU A 44 4.97 7.87 -46.78
CA LEU A 44 3.73 8.38 -46.16
C LEU A 44 2.82 7.23 -45.70
N THR A 45 2.65 6.18 -46.51
CA THR A 45 1.86 5.01 -46.09
C THR A 45 2.53 4.25 -44.94
N GLY A 46 3.85 4.14 -44.93
CA GLY A 46 4.61 3.52 -43.84
C GLY A 46 4.52 4.34 -42.55
N PHE A 47 4.59 5.67 -42.65
CA PHE A 47 4.42 6.57 -41.53
C PHE A 47 2.99 6.54 -40.98
N MET A 48 1.98 6.56 -41.86
CA MET A 48 0.56 6.44 -41.45
C MET A 48 0.25 5.07 -40.84
N PHE A 49 0.85 3.99 -41.36
CA PHE A 49 0.73 2.65 -40.77
C PHE A 49 1.44 2.55 -39.42
N TRP A 50 2.63 3.15 -39.27
CA TRP A 50 3.33 3.23 -38.00
C TRP A 50 2.59 4.10 -36.98
N LEU A 51 2.04 5.24 -37.41
CA LEU A 51 1.21 6.11 -36.57
C LEU A 51 -0.09 5.40 -36.18
N GLY A 52 -0.70 4.64 -37.09
CA GLY A 52 -1.85 3.78 -36.83
C GLY A 52 -1.53 2.62 -35.88
N LEU A 53 -0.36 2.01 -35.99
CA LEU A 53 0.15 1.03 -35.03
C LEU A 53 0.47 1.66 -33.69
N LYS A 54 0.98 2.90 -33.64
CA LYS A 54 1.28 3.62 -32.39
C LYS A 54 0.01 4.08 -31.68
N LEU A 55 -0.91 4.70 -32.41
CA LEU A 55 -2.22 5.13 -31.91
C LEU A 55 -3.10 3.92 -31.56
N GLY A 56 -3.10 2.89 -32.41
CA GLY A 56 -3.72 1.60 -32.14
C GLY A 56 -3.09 0.93 -30.91
N SER A 57 -1.76 0.88 -30.79
CA SER A 57 -1.10 0.35 -29.59
C SER A 57 -1.38 1.19 -28.35
N GLY A 58 -1.56 2.50 -28.48
CA GLY A 58 -1.94 3.39 -27.37
C GLY A 58 -3.39 3.21 -26.91
N LEU A 59 -4.30 2.89 -27.84
CA LEU A 59 -5.70 2.55 -27.59
C LEU A 59 -5.90 1.09 -27.11
N PHE A 60 -5.02 0.16 -27.51
CA PHE A 60 -5.07 -1.26 -27.12
C PHE A 60 -4.18 -1.62 -25.92
N TYR A 61 -3.28 -0.73 -25.48
CA TYR A 61 -2.65 -0.81 -24.15
C TYR A 61 -3.57 -0.22 -23.08
N ALA A 62 -4.82 -0.65 -23.02
CA ALA A 62 -5.43 -0.85 -21.72
C ALA A 62 -4.56 -1.92 -21.04
N ARG A 63 -3.54 -1.52 -20.28
CA ARG A 63 -2.67 -2.44 -19.54
C ARG A 63 -3.59 -3.20 -18.57
N TYR A 64 -4.02 -4.40 -18.98
CA TYR A 64 -4.76 -5.30 -18.12
C TYR A 64 -3.95 -5.52 -16.85
N VAL A 65 -4.57 -5.25 -15.70
CA VAL A 65 -4.04 -5.69 -14.42
C VAL A 65 -3.96 -7.21 -14.49
N ASP A 66 -2.78 -7.79 -14.30
CA ASP A 66 -2.65 -9.25 -14.18
C ASP A 66 -3.29 -9.70 -12.87
N ALA A 67 -4.50 -10.24 -12.98
CA ALA A 67 -5.37 -10.58 -11.88
C ALA A 67 -6.13 -11.88 -12.14
N TRP A 68 -6.55 -12.53 -11.06
CA TRP A 68 -7.55 -13.58 -11.08
C TRP A 68 -8.95 -12.99 -10.92
N GLU A 69 -9.93 -13.59 -11.58
CA GLU A 69 -11.35 -13.23 -11.46
C GLU A 69 -12.12 -14.33 -10.71
N TRP A 70 -11.61 -14.72 -9.54
CA TRP A 70 -12.21 -15.80 -8.75
C TRP A 70 -13.62 -15.46 -8.30
N GLU A 71 -14.52 -16.43 -8.45
CA GLU A 71 -15.79 -16.43 -7.73
C GLU A 71 -15.53 -16.84 -6.28
N THR A 72 -15.63 -15.86 -5.38
CA THR A 72 -15.41 -16.07 -3.95
C THR A 72 -16.73 -15.93 -3.19
N THR A 73 -16.85 -16.62 -2.06
CA THR A 73 -18.03 -16.54 -1.19
C THR A 73 -17.62 -15.99 0.17
N SER A 74 -18.45 -15.12 0.76
CA SER A 74 -18.21 -14.64 2.12
C SER A 74 -18.36 -15.78 3.11
N ARG A 75 -17.50 -15.79 4.13
CA ARG A 75 -17.66 -16.70 5.27
C ARG A 75 -18.49 -16.09 6.39
N PHE A 76 -18.78 -14.79 6.33
CA PHE A 76 -19.65 -14.10 7.28
C PHE A 76 -21.10 -14.58 7.10
N SER A 77 -21.82 -14.75 8.20
CA SER A 77 -23.23 -15.12 8.15
C SER A 77 -24.10 -13.94 7.73
N ASN A 78 -25.22 -14.22 7.06
CA ASN A 78 -26.20 -13.19 6.72
C ASN A 78 -27.00 -12.83 7.98
N ALA A 79 -26.64 -11.74 8.66
CA ALA A 79 -27.36 -11.24 9.85
C ALA A 79 -28.81 -10.79 9.57
N HIS A 80 -29.27 -10.82 8.31
CA HIS A 80 -30.59 -10.32 7.91
C HIS A 80 -31.79 -11.23 8.21
N ASN A 81 -31.60 -12.44 8.76
CA ASN A 81 -32.72 -13.34 9.09
C ASN A 81 -33.09 -13.40 10.58
N THR A 82 -32.43 -12.65 11.48
CA THR A 82 -32.68 -12.75 12.93
C THR A 82 -33.30 -11.52 13.57
N ASN A 83 -33.46 -10.39 12.86
CA ASN A 83 -33.88 -9.12 13.47
C ASN A 83 -35.30 -8.62 13.08
N GLU A 84 -36.24 -9.50 12.79
CA GLU A 84 -37.68 -9.12 12.77
C GLU A 84 -38.33 -9.12 14.15
N ILE A 85 -37.62 -9.52 15.21
CA ILE A 85 -38.16 -9.54 16.57
C ILE A 85 -37.13 -9.03 17.58
N GLN A 86 -36.82 -7.74 17.55
CA GLN A 86 -36.60 -6.91 18.76
C GLN A 86 -36.26 -5.47 18.37
N GLY A 87 -37.05 -4.54 18.91
CA GLY A 87 -36.88 -3.11 18.71
C GLY A 87 -35.68 -2.53 19.47
N SER A 88 -34.96 -1.64 18.79
CA SER A 88 -34.05 -0.60 19.28
C SER A 88 -33.14 -0.93 20.49
N SER A 89 -31.92 -1.37 20.20
CA SER A 89 -30.69 -0.74 20.71
C SER A 89 -29.57 -0.95 19.68
N ASP A 90 -28.58 -0.06 19.64
CA ASP A 90 -27.46 0.01 18.70
C ASP A 90 -27.04 -1.32 18.03
N GLY A 91 -27.58 -1.57 16.83
CA GLY A 91 -27.31 -2.77 16.02
C GLY A 91 -25.94 -2.79 15.32
N ASP A 92 -24.96 -1.98 15.76
CA ASP A 92 -23.63 -1.84 15.15
C ASP A 92 -22.52 -2.63 15.90
N ASP A 93 -22.86 -3.26 17.03
CA ASP A 93 -21.89 -3.80 18.00
C ASP A 93 -21.78 -5.34 18.09
N SER A 94 -22.54 -6.08 17.29
CA SER A 94 -22.51 -7.54 17.36
C SER A 94 -21.39 -8.19 16.52
N CYS A 95 -20.77 -9.24 17.07
CA CYS A 95 -19.85 -10.14 16.37
C CYS A 95 -20.54 -11.40 15.81
N ASP A 96 -21.87 -11.49 15.84
CA ASP A 96 -22.64 -12.69 15.43
C ASP A 96 -22.42 -13.07 13.95
N SER A 97 -22.14 -12.08 13.10
CA SER A 97 -21.85 -12.34 11.68
C SER A 97 -20.41 -12.78 11.42
N PHE A 98 -19.51 -12.57 12.38
CA PHE A 98 -18.09 -12.84 12.21
C PHE A 98 -17.83 -14.36 12.25
N PRO A 99 -17.09 -14.92 11.27
CA PRO A 99 -16.84 -16.36 11.20
C PRO A 99 -15.74 -16.80 12.18
N SER A 100 -16.04 -16.77 13.48
CA SER A 100 -15.07 -17.07 14.56
C SER A 100 -14.39 -18.45 14.42
N TYR A 101 -15.05 -19.44 13.80
CA TYR A 101 -14.45 -20.74 13.51
C TYR A 101 -13.19 -20.67 12.62
N LEU A 102 -13.02 -19.62 11.80
CA LEU A 102 -11.82 -19.41 10.99
C LEU A 102 -10.60 -19.02 11.83
N LEU A 103 -10.80 -18.50 13.05
CA LEU A 103 -9.70 -18.15 13.96
C LEU A 103 -8.92 -19.38 14.44
N SER A 104 -9.46 -20.59 14.28
CA SER A 104 -8.69 -21.84 14.46
C SER A 104 -7.59 -22.03 13.40
N ARG A 105 -7.76 -21.43 12.21
CA ARG A 105 -6.82 -21.50 11.09
C ARG A 105 -5.94 -20.25 10.97
N VAL A 106 -6.34 -19.14 11.59
CA VAL A 106 -5.69 -17.82 11.43
C VAL A 106 -5.28 -17.29 12.79
N GLN A 107 -3.98 -17.13 13.02
CA GLN A 107 -3.45 -16.39 14.15
C GLN A 107 -3.31 -14.91 13.78
N VAL A 108 -3.93 -14.02 14.56
CA VAL A 108 -3.84 -12.57 14.37
C VAL A 108 -2.95 -11.97 15.44
N VAL A 109 -2.06 -11.07 15.03
CA VAL A 109 -1.08 -10.40 15.86
C VAL A 109 -1.20 -8.89 15.67
N LEU A 110 -1.56 -8.17 16.72
CA LEU A 110 -1.55 -6.72 16.77
C LEU A 110 -0.24 -6.24 17.39
N LYS A 111 0.59 -5.53 16.62
CA LYS A 111 1.77 -4.83 17.11
C LYS A 111 1.39 -3.43 17.56
N ILE A 112 1.78 -3.07 18.78
CA ILE A 112 1.66 -1.71 19.32
C ILE A 112 3.00 -1.24 19.91
N GLY A 113 3.14 0.05 20.15
CA GLY A 113 4.16 0.64 21.02
C GLY A 113 3.55 1.29 22.25
N SER A 114 4.25 1.26 23.38
CA SER A 114 3.74 1.80 24.65
C SER A 114 3.64 3.32 24.68
N THR A 115 4.29 4.00 23.72
CA THR A 115 4.18 5.46 23.52
C THR A 115 3.04 5.83 22.58
N GLU A 116 2.28 4.87 22.06
CA GLU A 116 1.12 5.17 21.20
C GLU A 116 -0.02 5.77 22.01
N PRO A 117 -0.82 6.68 21.42
CA PRO A 117 -2.01 7.21 22.08
C PRO A 117 -2.98 6.07 22.45
N PRO A 118 -3.44 5.96 23.71
CA PRO A 118 -4.38 4.91 24.12
C PRO A 118 -5.65 4.88 23.28
N SER A 119 -6.13 6.05 22.85
CA SER A 119 -7.31 6.17 21.97
C SER A 119 -7.14 5.46 20.63
N ARG A 120 -5.91 5.33 20.12
CA ARG A 120 -5.63 4.59 18.88
C ARG A 120 -5.83 3.09 19.10
N VAL A 121 -5.19 2.54 20.11
CA VAL A 121 -5.31 1.11 20.45
C VAL A 121 -6.75 0.76 20.81
N ASP A 122 -7.41 1.57 21.65
CA ASP A 122 -8.80 1.39 22.02
C ASP A 122 -9.74 1.42 20.80
N THR A 123 -9.54 2.35 19.86
CA THR A 123 -10.34 2.43 18.63
C THR A 123 -10.16 1.17 17.79
N HIS A 124 -8.92 0.69 17.64
CA HIS A 124 -8.62 -0.51 16.86
C HIS A 124 -9.24 -1.76 17.49
N LEU A 125 -9.13 -1.93 18.81
CA LEU A 125 -9.76 -3.02 19.56
C LEU A 125 -11.29 -2.97 19.48
N ALA A 126 -11.89 -1.77 19.46
CA ALA A 126 -13.34 -1.59 19.33
C ALA A 126 -13.85 -1.74 17.89
N THR A 127 -12.97 -1.79 16.88
CA THR A 127 -13.36 -1.82 15.46
C THR A 127 -12.75 -3.02 14.75
N VAL A 128 -11.52 -2.88 14.24
CA VAL A 128 -10.84 -3.83 13.35
C VAL A 128 -10.66 -5.20 14.02
N THR A 129 -10.25 -5.25 15.28
CA THR A 129 -9.97 -6.53 15.98
C THR A 129 -11.05 -6.95 16.98
N ARG A 130 -12.19 -6.25 17.03
CA ARG A 130 -13.24 -6.49 18.03
C ARG A 130 -13.67 -7.95 18.14
N CYS A 131 -13.81 -8.63 17.01
CA CYS A 131 -14.32 -10.00 16.95
C CYS A 131 -13.21 -11.07 16.90
N ILE A 132 -11.94 -10.68 17.06
CA ILE A 132 -10.77 -11.57 16.98
C ILE A 132 -10.48 -12.13 18.38
N THR A 133 -11.10 -13.26 18.70
CA THR A 133 -11.02 -13.85 20.05
C THR A 133 -9.66 -14.49 20.37
N ASN A 134 -8.83 -14.78 19.38
CA ASN A 134 -7.48 -15.31 19.54
C ASN A 134 -6.39 -14.25 19.30
N LEU A 135 -6.70 -12.97 19.47
CA LEU A 135 -5.77 -11.87 19.26
C LEU A 135 -4.57 -11.95 20.20
N ILE A 136 -3.36 -11.93 19.64
CA ILE A 136 -2.12 -11.71 20.40
C ILE A 136 -1.73 -10.24 20.24
N VAL A 137 -1.48 -9.55 21.35
CA VAL A 137 -1.00 -8.16 21.34
C VAL A 137 0.45 -8.12 21.78
N PHE A 138 1.36 -7.68 20.91
CA PHE A 138 2.78 -7.51 21.23
C PHE A 138 3.14 -6.03 21.35
N SER A 139 3.87 -5.69 22.40
CA SER A 139 4.37 -4.35 22.69
C SER A 139 5.85 -4.38 23.12
N ASP A 140 6.38 -3.21 23.49
CA ASP A 140 7.66 -3.00 24.17
C ASP A 140 7.50 -2.81 25.69
N HIS A 141 6.32 -3.14 26.24
CA HIS A 141 6.01 -3.13 27.66
C HIS A 141 4.87 -4.10 27.98
N GLU A 142 4.98 -4.80 29.10
CA GLU A 142 4.01 -5.78 29.57
C GLU A 142 2.80 -5.07 30.20
N SER A 143 1.58 -5.36 29.75
CA SER A 143 0.38 -4.67 30.27
C SER A 143 -0.92 -5.43 30.01
N GLU A 144 -2.04 -4.82 30.39
CA GLU A 144 -3.38 -5.32 30.07
C GLU A 144 -4.22 -4.17 29.51
N ILE A 145 -4.82 -4.37 28.33
CA ILE A 145 -5.65 -3.38 27.66
C ILE A 145 -6.99 -4.03 27.32
N LYS A 146 -8.08 -3.53 27.94
CA LYS A 146 -9.46 -3.99 27.69
C LYS A 146 -9.65 -5.52 27.80
N GLY A 147 -8.94 -6.17 28.73
CA GLY A 147 -8.98 -7.62 28.92
C GLY A 147 -8.07 -8.43 27.99
N HIS A 148 -7.29 -7.77 27.13
CA HIS A 148 -6.20 -8.39 26.38
C HIS A 148 -4.89 -8.24 27.14
N HIS A 149 -4.19 -9.36 27.33
CA HIS A 149 -2.82 -9.34 27.79
C HIS A 149 -1.89 -8.86 26.66
N VAL A 150 -1.02 -7.91 26.99
CA VAL A 150 -0.11 -7.24 26.07
C VAL A 150 1.31 -7.67 26.42
N TYR A 151 1.87 -8.55 25.63
CA TYR A 151 3.16 -9.15 25.87
C TYR A 151 4.29 -8.19 25.52
N ASP A 152 5.26 -8.02 26.43
CA ASP A 152 6.53 -7.38 26.09
C ASP A 152 7.37 -8.32 25.23
N ILE A 153 7.32 -8.12 23.91
CA ILE A 153 8.08 -8.97 22.99
C ILE A 153 9.59 -8.68 23.05
N LEU A 154 9.99 -7.48 23.51
CA LEU A 154 11.39 -7.10 23.62
C LEU A 154 12.08 -7.79 24.81
N ALA A 155 11.31 -8.18 25.84
CA ALA A 155 11.81 -8.98 26.96
C ALA A 155 12.32 -10.37 26.52
N THR A 156 11.91 -10.87 25.34
CA THR A 156 12.41 -12.13 24.77
C THR A 156 13.84 -12.01 24.21
N LEU A 157 14.34 -10.78 24.03
CA LEU A 157 15.66 -10.53 23.47
C LEU A 157 16.74 -10.64 24.56
N PRO A 158 17.85 -11.37 24.32
CA PRO A 158 18.92 -11.48 25.30
C PRO A 158 19.54 -10.12 25.62
N GLU A 159 20.01 -9.90 26.85
CA GLU A 159 20.64 -8.64 27.28
C GLU A 159 21.72 -8.12 26.32
N SER A 160 22.46 -9.03 25.68
CA SER A 160 23.48 -8.68 24.70
C SER A 160 22.95 -7.82 23.54
N PHE A 161 21.65 -7.84 23.22
CA PHE A 161 21.02 -7.04 22.16
C PHE A 161 21.23 -5.55 22.35
N TRP A 162 21.15 -5.12 23.61
CA TRP A 162 20.96 -3.74 24.00
C TRP A 162 22.27 -2.95 24.06
N GLY A 163 23.35 -3.57 24.55
CA GLY A 163 24.61 -2.85 24.83
C GLY A 163 24.38 -1.61 25.69
N ASN A 164 25.14 -0.54 25.44
CA ASN A 164 24.93 0.78 26.05
C ASN A 164 24.35 1.76 25.01
N SER A 165 23.21 1.40 24.42
CA SER A 165 22.55 2.18 23.36
C SER A 165 21.49 3.14 23.91
N SER A 166 21.18 4.19 23.15
CA SER A 166 20.00 5.03 23.38
C SER A 166 18.71 4.23 23.36
N ASP A 167 18.65 3.21 22.52
CA ASP A 167 17.48 2.32 22.36
C ASP A 167 17.24 1.57 23.68
N PHE A 168 18.30 1.05 24.31
CA PHE A 168 18.17 0.42 25.62
C PHE A 168 17.73 1.38 26.72
N GLN A 169 18.20 2.63 26.70
CA GLN A 169 17.79 3.64 27.67
C GLN A 169 16.30 3.95 27.54
N ALA A 170 15.80 4.07 26.30
CA ALA A 170 14.38 4.24 26.02
C ALA A 170 13.57 3.02 26.50
N TYR A 171 13.96 1.80 26.12
CA TYR A 171 13.29 0.58 26.57
C TYR A 171 13.29 0.47 28.10
N SER A 172 14.43 0.70 28.76
CA SER A 172 14.53 0.69 30.22
C SER A 172 13.65 1.75 30.89
N ALA A 173 13.44 2.91 30.26
CA ALA A 173 12.54 3.94 30.76
C ALA A 173 11.08 3.48 30.67
N LEU A 174 10.68 2.83 29.57
CA LEU A 174 9.34 2.21 29.46
C LEU A 174 9.12 1.19 30.58
N GLN A 175 10.08 0.32 30.84
CA GLN A 175 9.98 -0.71 31.91
C GLN A 175 9.87 -0.14 33.33
N ARG A 176 10.33 1.10 33.55
CA ARG A 176 10.15 1.81 34.83
C ARG A 176 8.83 2.56 34.93
N GLY A 177 8.04 2.59 33.86
CA GLY A 177 6.83 3.39 33.75
C GLY A 177 7.08 4.87 33.41
N ASP A 178 8.30 5.22 32.98
CA ASP A 178 8.69 6.59 32.62
C ASP A 178 8.25 6.96 31.18
N PHE A 179 7.02 6.61 30.78
CA PHE A 179 6.55 6.69 29.39
C PHE A 179 6.73 8.07 28.75
N GLU A 180 6.45 9.14 29.51
CA GLU A 180 6.56 10.54 29.07
C GLU A 180 8.00 10.96 28.71
N THR A 181 9.00 10.20 29.17
CA THR A 181 10.42 10.47 28.87
C THR A 181 10.86 9.91 27.53
N VAL A 182 10.06 9.01 26.93
CA VAL A 182 10.35 8.36 25.65
C VAL A 182 9.56 9.05 24.55
N GLY A 183 10.24 9.85 23.74
CA GLY A 183 9.62 10.54 22.62
C GLY A 183 9.12 9.55 21.56
N GLY A 184 8.11 9.95 20.77
CA GLY A 184 7.52 9.08 19.74
C GLY A 184 8.51 8.56 18.70
N SER A 185 9.58 9.30 18.40
CA SER A 185 10.67 8.83 17.51
C SER A 185 11.53 7.74 18.15
N GLN A 186 11.75 7.80 19.47
CA GLN A 186 12.46 6.76 20.22
C GLN A 186 11.59 5.50 20.31
N GLY A 187 10.29 5.66 20.61
CA GLY A 187 9.32 4.55 20.55
C GLY A 187 9.30 3.88 19.18
N TRP A 188 9.21 4.67 18.10
CA TRP A 188 9.30 4.15 16.73
C TRP A 188 10.62 3.43 16.44
N THR A 189 11.73 3.89 17.02
CA THR A 189 13.04 3.23 16.85
C THR A 189 13.05 1.85 17.53
N LEU A 190 12.34 1.68 18.64
CA LEU A 190 12.20 0.39 19.33
C LEU A 190 11.41 -0.64 18.51
N ASP A 191 10.50 -0.22 17.63
CA ASP A 191 9.68 -1.12 16.82
C ASP A 191 10.50 -2.06 15.94
N LYS A 192 11.68 -1.63 15.48
CA LYS A 192 12.56 -2.47 14.64
C LYS A 192 12.91 -3.80 15.31
N TYR A 193 12.93 -3.83 16.65
CA TYR A 193 13.24 -5.02 17.44
C TYR A 193 12.07 -6.01 17.56
N LYS A 194 10.83 -5.59 17.29
CA LYS A 194 9.62 -6.42 17.50
C LYS A 194 9.39 -7.43 16.37
N PHE A 195 9.79 -7.11 15.14
CA PHE A 195 9.34 -7.84 13.93
C PHE A 195 9.77 -9.31 13.83
N LEU A 196 11.01 -9.65 14.18
CA LEU A 196 11.44 -11.05 14.19
C LEU A 196 10.88 -11.84 15.39
N PRO A 197 11.03 -11.38 16.65
CA PRO A 197 10.56 -12.17 17.78
C PRO A 197 9.04 -12.29 17.79
N MET A 198 8.27 -11.31 17.28
CA MET A 198 6.80 -11.45 17.21
C MET A 198 6.36 -12.59 16.28
N VAL A 199 7.10 -12.86 15.20
CA VAL A 199 6.79 -13.99 14.30
C VAL A 199 7.16 -15.32 14.96
N GLU A 200 8.32 -15.39 15.62
CA GLU A 200 8.78 -16.58 16.36
C GLU A 200 7.79 -16.91 17.50
N GLN A 201 7.46 -15.92 18.33
CA GLN A 201 6.55 -16.07 19.47
C GLN A 201 5.11 -16.40 19.06
N ALA A 202 4.57 -15.76 18.01
CA ALA A 202 3.23 -16.08 17.51
C ALA A 202 3.12 -17.55 17.07
N TYR A 203 4.17 -18.09 16.45
CA TYR A 203 4.23 -19.50 16.07
C TYR A 203 4.33 -20.43 17.27
N GLU A 204 5.15 -20.09 18.27
CA GLU A 204 5.24 -20.88 19.50
C GLU A 204 3.93 -20.93 20.28
N MET A 205 3.18 -19.81 20.30
CA MET A 205 1.88 -19.70 20.96
C MET A 205 0.77 -20.45 20.21
N ASN A 206 0.81 -20.47 18.87
CA ASN A 206 -0.16 -21.17 18.05
C ASN A 206 0.49 -21.88 16.85
N PRO A 207 1.17 -23.02 17.07
CA PRO A 207 1.89 -23.73 16.00
C PRO A 207 0.95 -24.43 15.01
N THR A 208 -0.33 -24.56 15.36
CA THR A 208 -1.36 -25.18 14.52
C THR A 208 -2.01 -24.23 13.52
N ALA A 209 -1.80 -22.91 13.66
CA ALA A 209 -2.33 -21.94 12.72
C ALA A 209 -1.78 -22.19 11.31
N GLN A 210 -2.65 -22.02 10.31
CA GLN A 210 -2.30 -22.12 8.90
C GLN A 210 -1.76 -20.78 8.37
N TRP A 211 -2.24 -19.68 8.93
CA TRP A 211 -1.91 -18.31 8.53
C TRP A 211 -1.62 -17.45 9.76
N PHE A 212 -0.64 -16.57 9.63
CA PHE A 212 -0.26 -15.59 10.63
C PHE A 212 -0.41 -14.19 10.01
N VAL A 213 -1.30 -13.38 10.59
CA VAL A 213 -1.66 -12.05 10.11
C VAL A 213 -1.15 -11.01 11.09
N PHE A 214 -0.28 -10.12 10.63
CA PHE A 214 0.35 -9.09 11.44
C PHE A 214 -0.16 -7.71 11.04
N ILE A 215 -0.63 -6.95 12.02
CA ILE A 215 -1.31 -5.66 11.83
C ILE A 215 -0.79 -4.63 12.85
N GLU A 216 -0.83 -3.35 12.49
CA GLU A 216 -0.48 -2.23 13.38
C GLU A 216 -1.73 -1.47 13.81
N SER A 217 -1.66 -0.70 14.91
CA SER A 217 -2.83 -0.07 15.53
C SER A 217 -3.52 1.03 14.71
N ASP A 218 -2.89 1.52 13.64
CA ASP A 218 -3.45 2.46 12.67
C ASP A 218 -3.74 1.81 11.30
N THR A 219 -3.77 0.48 11.25
CA THR A 219 -4.08 -0.31 10.05
C THR A 219 -5.53 -0.80 10.09
N TYR A 220 -6.29 -0.55 9.04
CA TYR A 220 -7.62 -1.14 8.88
C TYR A 220 -7.53 -2.40 8.03
N PHE A 221 -8.20 -3.48 8.47
CA PHE A 221 -8.28 -4.74 7.73
C PHE A 221 -9.74 -5.08 7.39
N VAL A 222 -9.99 -5.36 6.11
CA VAL A 222 -11.27 -5.89 5.62
C VAL A 222 -11.23 -7.42 5.72
N TRP A 223 -11.66 -7.95 6.87
CA TRP A 223 -11.54 -9.39 7.18
C TRP A 223 -12.25 -10.30 6.17
N ASP A 224 -13.41 -9.90 5.65
CA ASP A 224 -14.10 -10.69 4.61
C ASP A 224 -13.22 -10.88 3.37
N ASN A 225 -12.58 -9.81 2.90
CA ASN A 225 -11.70 -9.87 1.74
C ASN A 225 -10.43 -10.69 2.03
N LEU A 226 -9.87 -10.57 3.24
CA LEU A 226 -8.73 -11.39 3.63
C LEU A 226 -9.09 -12.88 3.63
N PHE A 227 -10.21 -13.29 4.26
CA PHE A 227 -10.61 -14.69 4.28
C PHE A 227 -10.90 -15.25 2.88
N ARG A 228 -11.52 -14.44 2.00
CA ARG A 228 -11.70 -14.79 0.59
C ARG A 228 -10.37 -15.01 -0.13
N LEU A 229 -9.35 -14.19 0.15
CA LEU A 229 -8.00 -14.38 -0.40
C LEU A 229 -7.39 -15.69 0.11
N LEU A 230 -7.37 -15.90 1.43
CA LEU A 230 -6.70 -17.04 2.05
C LEU A 230 -7.31 -18.39 1.66
N ASP A 231 -8.62 -18.43 1.36
CA ASP A 231 -9.29 -19.62 0.84
C ASP A 231 -8.77 -20.07 -0.55
N GLN A 232 -8.02 -19.23 -1.26
CA GLN A 232 -7.50 -19.52 -2.61
C GLN A 232 -6.05 -20.03 -2.60
N PHE A 233 -5.40 -20.07 -1.44
CA PHE A 233 -4.00 -20.45 -1.31
C PHE A 233 -3.81 -21.62 -0.36
N ASP A 234 -2.86 -22.49 -0.69
CA ASP A 234 -2.46 -23.60 0.15
C ASP A 234 -1.39 -23.13 1.17
N PRO A 235 -1.67 -23.14 2.48
CA PRO A 235 -0.73 -22.68 3.52
C PRO A 235 0.49 -23.61 3.69
N SER A 236 0.50 -24.79 3.07
CA SER A 236 1.68 -25.67 3.02
C SER A 236 2.78 -25.13 2.10
N PHE A 237 2.47 -24.12 1.28
CA PHE A 237 3.44 -23.40 0.48
C PHE A 237 3.98 -22.17 1.23
N PRO A 238 5.27 -21.84 1.06
CA PRO A 238 5.95 -20.73 1.75
C PRO A 238 5.52 -19.36 1.19
N LEU A 239 4.32 -18.92 1.55
CA LEU A 239 3.72 -17.67 1.08
C LEU A 239 3.93 -16.53 2.08
N TYR A 240 4.26 -15.36 1.53
CA TYR A 240 4.45 -14.09 2.24
C TYR A 240 3.74 -12.98 1.48
N PHE A 241 2.60 -12.50 1.97
CA PHE A 241 1.78 -11.47 1.33
C PHE A 241 1.95 -10.11 2.00
N GLY A 242 1.89 -9.05 1.19
CA GLY A 242 1.82 -7.66 1.68
C GLY A 242 2.08 -6.64 0.57
N SER A 243 2.19 -5.37 0.96
CA SER A 243 2.54 -4.28 0.04
C SER A 243 4.05 -4.30 -0.27
N PRO A 244 4.49 -4.49 -1.52
CA PRO A 244 5.90 -4.64 -1.87
C PRO A 244 6.69 -3.33 -1.74
N THR A 245 7.81 -3.42 -1.02
CA THR A 245 8.82 -2.38 -0.88
C THR A 245 10.19 -2.93 -1.26
N PRO A 246 11.00 -2.21 -2.07
CA PRO A 246 12.36 -2.62 -2.41
C PRO A 246 13.24 -2.80 -1.17
N GLY A 247 13.89 -3.95 -1.04
CA GLY A 247 14.77 -4.31 0.06
C GLY A 247 16.22 -4.52 -0.35
N LYS A 248 16.97 -5.23 0.50
CA LYS A 248 18.41 -5.48 0.31
C LYS A 248 18.66 -6.44 -0.86
N SER A 249 19.74 -6.21 -1.61
CA SER A 249 20.23 -7.14 -2.65
C SER A 249 19.17 -7.60 -3.66
N HIS A 250 18.32 -6.68 -4.14
CA HIS A 250 17.20 -6.97 -5.06
C HIS A 250 16.09 -7.85 -4.48
N SER A 251 16.04 -8.03 -3.15
CA SER A 251 14.87 -8.60 -2.48
C SER A 251 13.78 -7.54 -2.30
N PHE A 252 12.60 -7.99 -1.87
CA PHE A 252 11.49 -7.14 -1.47
C PHE A 252 11.00 -7.55 -0.09
N PHE A 253 10.39 -6.62 0.63
CA PHE A 253 9.72 -6.87 1.90
C PHE A 253 8.31 -6.27 1.87
N ALA A 254 7.41 -6.81 2.70
CA ALA A 254 6.10 -6.22 2.89
C ALA A 254 6.23 -4.99 3.80
N TYR A 255 5.72 -3.85 3.37
CA TYR A 255 5.61 -2.66 4.22
C TYR A 255 4.78 -2.98 5.46
N GLY A 256 5.40 -2.92 6.64
CA GLY A 256 4.80 -3.37 7.91
C GLY A 256 3.47 -2.70 8.23
N GLY A 257 3.38 -1.39 7.98
CA GLY A 257 2.18 -0.59 8.23
C GLY A 257 0.97 -0.99 7.38
N ALA A 258 1.16 -1.55 6.18
CA ALA A 258 0.01 -2.09 5.44
C ALA A 258 -0.45 -3.46 5.99
N GLY A 259 0.21 -3.98 7.03
CA GLY A 259 0.09 -5.35 7.49
C GLY A 259 0.67 -6.35 6.50
N PHE A 260 0.88 -7.57 6.99
CA PHE A 260 1.40 -8.67 6.17
C PHE A 260 0.90 -10.02 6.66
N VAL A 261 0.96 -11.02 5.78
CA VAL A 261 0.49 -12.36 6.06
C VAL A 261 1.56 -13.38 5.73
N LEU A 262 1.80 -14.32 6.66
CA LEU A 262 2.68 -15.46 6.45
C LEU A 262 1.88 -16.75 6.53
N SER A 263 2.10 -17.64 5.57
CA SER A 263 1.69 -19.03 5.70
C SER A 263 2.50 -19.76 6.79
N THR A 264 1.93 -20.83 7.35
CA THR A 264 2.63 -21.69 8.31
C THR A 264 3.95 -22.23 7.75
N ALA A 265 3.99 -22.61 6.46
CA ALA A 265 5.22 -23.06 5.82
C ALA A 265 6.29 -21.96 5.70
N ALA A 266 5.90 -20.70 5.49
CA ALA A 266 6.83 -19.56 5.49
C ALA A 266 7.42 -19.32 6.88
N VAL A 267 6.57 -19.34 7.92
CA VAL A 267 6.99 -19.18 9.31
C VAL A 267 7.93 -20.30 9.73
N GLN A 268 7.58 -21.55 9.46
CA GLN A 268 8.43 -22.72 9.73
C GLN A 268 9.81 -22.61 9.08
N ARG A 269 9.90 -22.14 7.83
CA ARG A 269 11.19 -21.90 7.16
C ARG A 269 11.99 -20.76 7.80
N LEU A 270 11.31 -19.73 8.28
CA LEU A 270 11.96 -18.59 8.93
C LEU A 270 12.57 -19.02 10.27
N VAL A 271 11.79 -19.68 11.13
CA VAL A 271 12.20 -20.06 12.49
C VAL A 271 13.07 -21.31 12.53
N ALA A 272 13.16 -22.07 11.44
CA ALA A 272 14.00 -23.26 11.36
C ALA A 272 15.46 -22.96 11.76
N ARG A 273 16.00 -23.81 12.63
CA ARG A 273 17.38 -23.77 13.09
C ARG A 273 18.12 -24.99 12.56
N LYS A 274 19.32 -24.78 12.06
CA LYS A 274 20.21 -25.90 11.72
C LYS A 274 20.55 -26.70 12.99
N VAL A 275 20.63 -28.00 12.82
CA VAL A 275 20.93 -28.97 13.86
C VAL A 275 22.21 -29.72 13.49
N GLY A 276 23.12 -29.89 14.43
CA GLY A 276 24.35 -30.67 14.27
C GLY A 276 24.09 -32.18 14.30
N SER A 277 25.13 -32.97 14.08
CA SER A 277 25.05 -34.44 14.05
C SER A 277 24.53 -35.08 15.34
N ASN A 278 24.60 -34.37 16.47
CA ASN A 278 24.17 -34.82 17.79
C ASN A 278 22.81 -34.25 18.23
N GLY A 279 22.05 -33.60 17.33
CA GLY A 279 20.75 -33.02 17.68
C GLY A 279 20.82 -31.64 18.33
N VAL A 280 22.01 -31.08 18.55
CA VAL A 280 22.17 -29.73 19.13
C VAL A 280 22.03 -28.67 18.03
N TYR A 281 21.29 -27.60 18.32
CA TYR A 281 21.19 -26.47 17.41
C TYR A 281 22.55 -25.85 17.14
N SER A 282 22.94 -25.77 15.87
CA SER A 282 24.17 -25.12 15.41
C SER A 282 23.96 -23.66 15.02
N GLN A 283 22.72 -23.19 15.03
CA GLN A 283 22.36 -21.79 14.81
C GLN A 283 21.64 -21.21 16.03
N PRO A 284 21.84 -19.91 16.34
CA PRO A 284 21.09 -19.24 17.39
C PRO A 284 19.61 -19.05 16.99
N PRO A 285 18.73 -18.67 17.94
CA PRO A 285 17.35 -18.23 17.69
C PRO A 285 17.27 -17.11 16.64
N LEU A 286 16.08 -16.92 16.06
CA LEU A 286 15.89 -16.04 14.90
C LEU A 286 16.42 -14.63 15.15
N SER A 287 15.98 -13.98 16.22
CA SER A 287 16.38 -12.60 16.53
C SER A 287 17.89 -12.47 16.70
N GLN A 288 18.52 -13.40 17.42
CA GLN A 288 19.98 -13.40 17.61
C GLN A 288 20.76 -13.57 16.31
N ARG A 289 20.26 -14.40 15.37
CA ARG A 289 20.87 -14.60 14.05
C ARG A 289 20.97 -13.29 13.26
N TYR A 290 19.99 -12.42 13.40
CA TYR A 290 19.88 -11.15 12.66
C TYR A 290 20.18 -9.91 13.52
N LYS A 291 20.61 -10.07 14.77
CA LYS A 291 20.89 -8.99 15.74
C LYS A 291 21.64 -7.80 15.14
N ARG A 292 22.75 -8.05 14.44
CA ARG A 292 23.54 -6.98 13.82
C ARG A 292 22.71 -6.19 12.81
N LEU A 293 21.94 -6.89 11.97
CA LEU A 293 21.12 -6.24 10.96
C LEU A 293 19.95 -5.46 11.57
N ILE A 294 19.35 -5.96 12.65
CA ILE A 294 18.32 -5.20 13.40
C ILE A 294 18.90 -3.91 13.97
N ASN A 295 20.12 -3.95 14.51
CA ASN A 295 20.77 -2.77 15.06
C ASN A 295 21.17 -1.74 13.98
N ASP A 296 21.64 -2.21 12.82
CA ASP A 296 22.18 -1.36 11.75
C ASP A 296 21.11 -0.82 10.78
N ASP A 297 19.86 -1.29 10.85
CA ASP A 297 18.78 -0.90 9.95
C ASP A 297 17.74 -0.02 10.65
N CYS A 298 17.05 0.83 9.90
CA CYS A 298 16.00 1.69 10.45
C CYS A 298 14.75 0.90 10.80
N CYS A 299 14.53 -0.24 10.13
CA CYS A 299 13.19 -0.71 9.86
C CYS A 299 13.11 -2.23 10.03
N GLY A 300 12.30 -2.69 11.00
CA GLY A 300 12.20 -4.12 11.35
C GLY A 300 11.52 -4.97 10.27
N ASP A 301 10.59 -4.40 9.51
CA ASP A 301 9.93 -5.04 8.37
C ASP A 301 10.90 -5.35 7.23
N SER A 302 11.84 -4.43 6.94
CA SER A 302 12.96 -4.64 6.02
C SER A 302 13.82 -5.84 6.45
N ILE A 303 14.13 -5.95 7.75
CA ILE A 303 14.90 -7.08 8.29
C ILE A 303 14.11 -8.40 8.26
N LEU A 304 12.82 -8.38 8.57
CA LEU A 304 11.95 -9.54 8.44
C LEU A 304 11.88 -10.03 6.99
N GLY A 305 11.68 -9.13 6.03
CA GLY A 305 11.66 -9.49 4.61
C GLY A 305 13.00 -10.04 4.13
N TRP A 306 14.12 -9.48 4.60
CA TRP A 306 15.45 -10.04 4.32
C TRP A 306 15.63 -11.43 4.93
N ALA A 307 15.19 -11.64 6.17
CA ALA A 307 15.29 -12.94 6.84
C ALA A 307 14.45 -14.01 6.12
N LEU A 308 13.24 -13.67 5.71
CA LEU A 308 12.37 -14.53 4.89
C LEU A 308 13.02 -14.86 3.54
N HIS A 309 13.57 -13.86 2.86
CA HIS A 309 14.26 -14.05 1.58
C HIS A 309 15.45 -15.00 1.71
N GLN A 310 16.27 -14.86 2.77
CA GLN A 310 17.38 -15.77 3.06
C GLN A 310 16.92 -17.20 3.39
N SER A 311 15.72 -17.35 3.95
CA SER A 311 15.06 -18.64 4.15
C SER A 311 14.33 -19.17 2.90
N GLY A 312 14.53 -18.55 1.73
CA GLY A 312 13.92 -18.97 0.46
C GLY A 312 12.44 -18.64 0.33
N VAL A 313 11.93 -17.71 1.15
CA VAL A 313 10.56 -17.19 1.09
C VAL A 313 10.60 -15.81 0.44
N LYS A 314 10.15 -15.71 -0.81
CA LYS A 314 10.07 -14.44 -1.52
C LYS A 314 8.73 -13.74 -1.22
N LEU A 315 8.74 -12.42 -1.17
CA LEU A 315 7.52 -11.65 -1.10
C LEU A 315 6.65 -11.92 -2.33
N SER A 316 5.40 -12.29 -2.06
CA SER A 316 4.31 -12.24 -3.01
C SER A 316 3.65 -10.87 -2.88
N GLY A 317 4.06 -9.89 -3.70
CA GLY A 317 3.58 -8.51 -3.60
C GLY A 317 2.13 -8.39 -4.06
N MET A 318 1.25 -7.96 -3.16
CA MET A 318 -0.21 -7.95 -3.33
C MET A 318 -0.79 -6.53 -3.34
N TRP A 319 0.02 -5.49 -3.60
CA TRP A 319 -0.48 -4.14 -3.80
C TRP A 319 -1.38 -4.08 -5.05
N PRO A 320 -2.42 -3.24 -5.07
CA PRO A 320 -2.90 -2.38 -3.99
C PRO A 320 -3.80 -3.07 -2.98
N MET A 321 -4.12 -4.36 -3.07
CA MET A 321 -5.01 -4.99 -2.06
C MET A 321 -4.49 -4.77 -0.63
N PHE A 322 -3.17 -4.85 -0.42
CA PHE A 322 -2.50 -4.29 0.76
C PHE A 322 -2.01 -2.88 0.44
N ASN A 323 -2.61 -1.86 1.06
CA ASN A 323 -2.41 -0.47 0.66
C ASN A 323 -1.70 0.36 1.74
N PRO A 324 -0.59 1.06 1.39
CA PRO A 324 0.17 1.85 2.35
C PRO A 324 -0.43 3.24 2.63
N HIS A 325 -1.47 3.64 1.90
CA HIS A 325 -2.11 4.95 2.06
C HIS A 325 -3.32 4.89 3.02
N PRO A 326 -3.63 6.01 3.69
CA PRO A 326 -4.91 6.17 4.36
C PRO A 326 -6.06 6.20 3.35
N VAL A 327 -7.29 6.02 3.82
CA VAL A 327 -8.51 6.01 2.97
C VAL A 327 -8.56 7.25 2.07
N HIS A 328 -8.28 8.44 2.61
CA HIS A 328 -8.30 9.69 1.83
C HIS A 328 -7.09 9.83 0.90
N GLY A 329 -6.02 9.09 1.16
CA GLY A 329 -4.80 9.07 0.37
C GLY A 329 -4.84 8.10 -0.80
N VAL A 330 -5.87 7.27 -0.94
CA VAL A 330 -5.96 6.28 -2.04
C VAL A 330 -6.04 7.01 -3.40
N PRO A 331 -5.12 6.73 -4.35
CA PRO A 331 -5.16 7.31 -5.69
C PRO A 331 -6.11 6.50 -6.59
N PHE A 332 -7.42 6.64 -6.41
CA PHE A 332 -8.40 5.87 -7.19
C PHE A 332 -8.18 6.09 -8.70
N ASN A 333 -7.82 5.01 -9.38
CA ASN A 333 -7.53 4.95 -10.81
C ASN A 333 -7.75 3.50 -11.31
N GLN A 334 -7.49 3.23 -12.59
CA GLN A 334 -7.66 1.90 -13.20
C GLN A 334 -6.89 0.77 -12.49
N TRP A 335 -5.82 1.10 -11.77
CA TRP A 335 -4.99 0.13 -11.04
C TRP A 335 -5.53 -0.24 -9.67
N HIS A 336 -6.56 0.45 -9.19
CA HIS A 336 -7.23 0.17 -7.91
C HIS A 336 -8.66 -0.29 -8.15
N TRP A 337 -9.37 0.38 -9.05
CA TRP A 337 -10.82 0.46 -9.13
C TRP A 337 -11.58 -0.86 -8.87
N CYS A 338 -11.24 -1.92 -9.60
CA CYS A 338 -11.95 -3.21 -9.53
C CYS A 338 -11.28 -4.25 -8.62
N GLN A 339 -10.33 -3.83 -7.80
CA GLN A 339 -9.57 -4.73 -6.95
C GLN A 339 -10.11 -4.72 -5.52
N PRO A 340 -10.07 -5.86 -4.81
CA PRO A 340 -10.45 -5.93 -3.41
C PRO A 340 -9.51 -5.11 -2.51
N VAL A 341 -10.08 -4.45 -1.51
CA VAL A 341 -9.30 -3.80 -0.44
C VAL A 341 -9.07 -4.84 0.68
N ILE A 342 -7.83 -5.20 0.99
CA ILE A 342 -7.51 -6.06 2.15
C ILE A 342 -7.13 -5.20 3.34
N SER A 343 -6.25 -4.22 3.14
CA SER A 343 -5.80 -3.36 4.22
C SER A 343 -5.45 -1.95 3.76
N MET A 344 -5.51 -1.00 4.68
CA MET A 344 -5.13 0.40 4.51
C MET A 344 -4.41 0.88 5.77
N HIS A 345 -3.37 1.71 5.62
CA HIS A 345 -2.53 2.17 6.72
C HIS A 345 -2.76 3.65 7.05
N LYS A 346 -2.42 4.08 8.28
CA LYS A 346 -2.53 5.45 8.79
C LYS A 346 -3.97 5.99 8.84
N LEU A 347 -4.94 5.14 9.16
CA LEU A 347 -6.30 5.65 9.32
C LEU A 347 -6.40 6.60 10.53
N SER A 348 -7.16 7.67 10.35
CA SER A 348 -7.58 8.47 11.50
C SER A 348 -8.55 7.66 12.37
N LEU A 349 -8.67 8.01 13.66
CA LEU A 349 -9.60 7.33 14.57
C LEU A 349 -11.05 7.43 14.07
N GLN A 350 -11.39 8.58 13.48
CA GLN A 350 -12.70 8.83 12.89
C GLN A 350 -12.91 7.92 11.67
N ASP A 351 -11.98 7.91 10.72
CA ASP A 351 -12.13 7.09 9.50
C ASP A 351 -12.21 5.61 9.82
N MET A 352 -11.40 5.12 10.78
CA MET A 352 -11.44 3.72 11.24
C MET A 352 -12.82 3.36 11.78
N THR A 353 -13.39 4.22 12.61
CA THR A 353 -14.71 4.01 13.22
C THR A 353 -15.83 4.10 12.18
N GLU A 354 -15.80 5.11 11.31
CA GLU A 354 -16.82 5.31 10.27
C GLU A 354 -16.78 4.22 9.21
N LEU A 355 -15.58 3.77 8.80
CA LEU A 355 -15.40 2.69 7.85
C LEU A 355 -15.88 1.36 8.43
N ALA A 356 -15.60 1.06 9.70
CA ALA A 356 -16.10 -0.15 10.37
C ALA A 356 -17.63 -0.22 10.38
N ARG A 357 -18.30 0.88 10.75
CA ARG A 357 -19.76 0.97 10.73
C ARG A 357 -20.33 0.84 9.33
N TRP A 358 -19.72 1.52 8.35
CA TRP A 358 -20.16 1.46 6.96
C TRP A 358 -19.98 0.05 6.38
N GLU A 359 -18.84 -0.61 6.64
CA GLU A 359 -18.55 -1.97 6.19
C GLU A 359 -19.54 -2.98 6.80
N ASN A 360 -19.89 -2.83 8.08
CA ASN A 360 -20.83 -3.73 8.77
C ASN A 360 -22.26 -3.66 8.22
N ARG A 361 -22.67 -2.51 7.68
CA ARG A 361 -23.97 -2.32 7.04
C ARG A 361 -23.99 -2.75 5.58
N ARG A 362 -22.83 -3.00 4.98
CA ARG A 362 -22.70 -3.43 3.58
C ARG A 362 -23.06 -4.91 3.43
N GLY A 363 -23.78 -5.25 2.37
CA GLY A 363 -23.98 -6.64 1.98
C GLY A 363 -22.67 -7.31 1.54
N ARG A 364 -22.36 -8.47 2.10
CA ARG A 364 -21.11 -9.23 1.81
C ARG A 364 -21.23 -10.23 0.67
N LYS A 365 -22.13 -10.00 -0.30
CA LYS A 365 -22.26 -10.88 -1.48
C LYS A 365 -20.96 -10.86 -2.31
N LEU A 366 -20.44 -9.67 -2.58
CA LEU A 366 -19.19 -9.44 -3.28
C LEU A 366 -18.13 -8.89 -2.31
N PRO A 367 -16.82 -9.13 -2.55
CA PRO A 367 -15.76 -8.50 -1.78
C PRO A 367 -15.86 -6.97 -1.87
N LEU A 368 -15.37 -6.26 -0.85
CA LEU A 368 -15.29 -4.79 -0.85
C LEU A 368 -14.23 -4.35 -1.88
N LEU A 369 -14.63 -3.60 -2.91
CA LEU A 369 -13.71 -3.10 -3.94
C LEU A 369 -13.29 -1.65 -3.67
N TYR A 370 -12.19 -1.21 -4.27
CA TYR A 370 -11.84 0.21 -4.28
C TYR A 370 -12.92 1.10 -4.88
N ALA A 371 -13.69 0.62 -5.86
CA ALA A 371 -14.87 1.33 -6.35
C ALA A 371 -15.92 1.56 -5.24
N ASP A 372 -16.12 0.61 -4.33
CA ASP A 372 -17.02 0.78 -3.18
C ASP A 372 -16.44 1.77 -2.17
N LEU A 373 -15.13 1.69 -1.91
CA LEU A 373 -14.41 2.60 -1.02
C LEU A 373 -14.44 4.05 -1.55
N PHE A 374 -14.40 4.24 -2.87
CA PHE A 374 -14.59 5.56 -3.49
C PHE A 374 -15.96 6.15 -3.11
N GLU A 375 -17.04 5.37 -3.15
CA GLU A 375 -18.37 5.83 -2.73
C GLU A 375 -18.42 6.19 -1.24
N PHE A 376 -17.72 5.43 -0.38
CA PHE A 376 -17.57 5.75 1.05
C PHE A 376 -16.96 7.15 1.25
N THR A 377 -15.93 7.51 0.49
CA THR A 377 -15.29 8.84 0.59
C THR A 377 -16.14 10.00 0.08
N LYS A 378 -17.25 9.72 -0.63
CA LYS A 378 -18.13 10.71 -1.27
C LYS A 378 -17.41 11.65 -2.25
N LEU A 379 -16.24 11.24 -2.74
CA LEU A 379 -15.38 12.09 -3.58
C LEU A 379 -16.06 12.56 -4.87
N GLY A 380 -16.94 11.73 -5.43
CA GLY A 380 -17.72 12.07 -6.64
C GLY A 380 -18.78 13.16 -6.46
N ALA A 381 -18.90 13.77 -5.28
CA ALA A 381 -19.86 14.84 -4.96
C ALA A 381 -19.21 16.10 -4.37
N ILE A 382 -17.87 16.19 -4.36
CA ILE A 382 -17.13 17.30 -3.78
C ILE A 382 -16.47 18.09 -4.91
N ASP A 383 -16.92 19.31 -5.18
CA ASP A 383 -16.33 20.17 -6.21
C ASP A 383 -14.93 20.67 -5.80
N TYR A 384 -14.84 21.28 -4.62
CA TYR A 384 -13.59 21.78 -4.06
C TYR A 384 -13.64 21.88 -2.53
N LYS A 385 -12.46 21.97 -1.92
CA LYS A 385 -12.25 22.22 -0.48
C LYS A 385 -11.14 23.25 -0.29
N THR A 386 -11.38 24.22 0.58
CA THR A 386 -10.33 25.13 1.09
C THR A 386 -9.53 24.45 2.19
N GLU A 387 -8.31 24.93 2.44
CA GLU A 387 -7.39 24.37 3.45
C GLU A 387 -7.17 22.88 3.24
N TRP A 388 -6.95 22.51 1.98
CA TRP A 388 -6.93 21.12 1.55
C TRP A 388 -5.87 20.91 0.47
N ASP A 389 -5.27 19.73 0.48
CA ASP A 389 -4.19 19.37 -0.43
C ASP A 389 -4.39 17.99 -1.06
N ASN A 390 -4.48 17.97 -2.40
CA ASN A 390 -4.46 16.79 -3.25
C ASN A 390 -3.12 16.60 -3.98
N GLY A 391 -2.19 17.55 -3.85
CA GLY A 391 -0.96 17.67 -4.63
C GLY A 391 0.31 17.36 -3.84
N ASP A 392 0.19 17.04 -2.55
CA ASP A 392 1.32 16.69 -1.67
C ASP A 392 2.15 15.49 -2.19
N TRP A 393 1.54 14.61 -3.00
CA TRP A 393 2.25 13.58 -3.74
C TRP A 393 1.51 13.18 -5.02
N GLY A 394 2.23 12.60 -5.97
CA GLY A 394 1.69 12.10 -7.23
C GLY A 394 1.23 13.19 -8.21
N GLY A 395 1.23 14.46 -7.80
CA GLY A 395 0.92 15.60 -8.66
C GLY A 395 2.12 16.12 -9.44
N TRP A 396 1.86 16.92 -10.46
CA TRP A 396 2.86 17.69 -11.18
C TRP A 396 2.46 19.17 -11.20
N GLN A 397 3.45 20.03 -11.02
CA GLN A 397 3.24 21.46 -11.14
C GLN A 397 3.19 21.86 -12.61
N GLU A 398 2.24 22.72 -12.94
CA GLU A 398 2.17 23.30 -14.29
C GLU A 398 3.40 24.17 -14.60
N PRO A 399 3.73 24.39 -15.89
CA PRO A 399 4.82 25.28 -16.30
C PRO A 399 4.66 26.68 -15.70
N SER A 400 5.76 27.35 -15.37
CA SER A 400 5.74 28.63 -14.64
C SER A 400 4.99 29.77 -15.33
N ASP A 401 4.85 29.72 -16.65
CA ASP A 401 4.11 30.68 -17.47
C ASP A 401 2.64 30.27 -17.70
N SER A 402 2.20 29.15 -17.10
CA SER A 402 0.86 28.61 -17.28
C SER A 402 -0.20 29.58 -16.75
N PRO A 403 -1.26 29.86 -17.54
CA PRO A 403 -2.37 30.67 -17.08
C PRO A 403 -3.13 30.06 -15.90
N ALA A 404 -2.92 28.76 -15.63
CA ALA A 404 -3.50 28.02 -14.50
C ALA A 404 -3.06 28.57 -13.14
N HIS A 405 -1.91 29.26 -13.07
CA HIS A 405 -1.38 29.84 -11.85
C HIS A 405 -2.10 31.12 -11.38
N ARG A 406 -3.03 31.66 -12.18
CA ARG A 406 -3.65 32.97 -11.92
C ARG A 406 -4.72 32.97 -10.83
N SER A 407 -5.47 31.89 -10.71
CA SER A 407 -6.53 31.74 -9.71
C SER A 407 -6.94 30.28 -9.56
N VAL A 408 -7.74 29.99 -8.52
CA VAL A 408 -8.33 28.66 -8.31
C VAL A 408 -9.17 28.25 -9.54
N GLU A 409 -9.96 29.17 -10.10
CA GLU A 409 -10.82 28.93 -11.26
C GLU A 409 -9.99 28.68 -12.52
N ALA A 410 -8.89 29.40 -12.71
CA ALA A 410 -7.97 29.16 -13.83
C ALA A 410 -7.29 27.79 -13.71
N CYS A 411 -6.91 27.38 -12.49
CA CYS A 411 -6.36 26.06 -12.21
C CYS A 411 -7.40 24.96 -12.47
N ALA A 412 -8.65 25.16 -12.05
CA ALA A 412 -9.75 24.24 -12.29
C ALA A 412 -10.05 24.06 -13.78
N ALA A 413 -10.16 25.17 -14.53
CA ALA A 413 -10.41 25.15 -15.97
C ALA A 413 -9.26 24.45 -16.73
N ALA A 414 -8.02 24.75 -16.39
CA ALA A 414 -6.86 24.12 -17.00
C ALA A 414 -6.78 22.61 -16.65
N CYS A 415 -7.13 22.23 -15.42
CA CYS A 415 -7.25 20.81 -15.05
C CYS A 415 -8.33 20.13 -15.90
N HIS A 416 -9.48 20.78 -16.09
CA HIS A 416 -10.56 20.26 -16.91
C HIS A 416 -10.15 20.05 -18.38
N GLU A 417 -9.37 20.96 -18.95
CA GLU A 417 -8.84 20.81 -20.30
C GLU A 417 -7.73 19.74 -20.40
N HIS A 418 -6.98 19.50 -19.32
CA HIS A 418 -5.86 18.55 -19.34
C HIS A 418 -6.34 17.08 -19.23
N PRO A 419 -6.07 16.21 -20.22
CA PRO A 419 -6.66 14.87 -20.29
C PRO A 419 -6.27 13.94 -19.13
N GLN A 420 -5.12 14.19 -18.49
CA GLN A 420 -4.64 13.40 -17.37
C GLN A 420 -5.01 13.98 -16.00
N CYS A 421 -5.59 15.18 -15.90
CA CYS A 421 -5.90 15.79 -14.60
C CYS A 421 -7.29 15.35 -14.12
N PHE A 422 -7.36 14.74 -12.94
CA PHE A 422 -8.60 14.37 -12.25
C PHE A 422 -8.90 15.25 -11.03
N SER A 423 -7.84 15.81 -10.43
CA SER A 423 -7.95 16.76 -9.33
C SER A 423 -6.76 17.71 -9.34
N TYR A 424 -6.86 18.81 -8.61
CA TYR A 424 -5.80 19.81 -8.51
C TYR A 424 -5.64 20.34 -7.08
N THR A 425 -4.47 20.91 -6.79
CA THR A 425 -4.24 21.83 -5.66
C THR A 425 -3.79 23.17 -6.22
N TYR A 426 -4.47 24.24 -5.84
CA TYR A 426 -4.03 25.61 -6.04
C TYR A 426 -3.44 26.17 -4.75
N ALA A 427 -2.19 26.60 -4.80
CA ALA A 427 -1.56 27.40 -3.76
C ALA A 427 -1.82 28.88 -4.05
N HIS A 428 -2.34 29.60 -3.06
CA HIS A 428 -2.66 31.03 -3.17
C HIS A 428 -1.42 31.92 -3.37
N SER A 429 -0.22 31.37 -3.25
CA SER A 429 1.05 31.98 -3.68
C SER A 429 1.25 32.03 -5.20
N GLY A 430 0.32 31.47 -5.99
CA GLY A 430 0.36 31.49 -7.46
C GLY A 430 0.92 30.21 -8.09
N HIS A 431 0.57 29.05 -7.53
CA HIS A 431 0.97 27.76 -8.09
C HIS A 431 -0.22 26.81 -8.23
N CYS A 432 -0.26 26.06 -9.33
CA CYS A 432 -1.29 25.08 -9.64
C CYS A 432 -0.60 23.74 -9.86
N VAL A 433 -1.05 22.73 -9.12
CA VAL A 433 -0.56 21.36 -9.17
C VAL A 433 -1.69 20.47 -9.64
N PHE A 434 -1.49 19.79 -10.76
CA PHE A 434 -2.43 18.80 -11.28
C PHE A 434 -2.12 17.42 -10.71
N VAL A 435 -3.14 16.59 -10.60
CA VAL A 435 -3.07 15.26 -9.97
C VAL A 435 -3.75 14.24 -10.88
N PRO A 436 -3.08 13.11 -11.21
CA PRO A 436 -3.55 12.18 -12.24
C PRO A 436 -4.50 11.11 -11.74
N SER A 437 -4.92 11.21 -10.49
CA SER A 437 -5.75 10.23 -9.80
C SER A 437 -6.88 10.92 -9.08
N MET A 438 -7.99 10.20 -8.89
CA MET A 438 -9.07 10.68 -8.04
C MET A 438 -8.66 10.36 -6.59
N ARG A 439 -8.13 11.35 -5.87
CA ARG A 439 -7.70 11.19 -4.48
C ARG A 439 -8.38 12.24 -3.63
N LEU A 440 -8.89 11.86 -2.45
CA LEU A 440 -9.55 12.83 -1.56
C LEU A 440 -8.53 13.76 -0.90
N GLY A 441 -7.28 13.38 -0.68
CA GLY A 441 -6.25 14.28 -0.15
C GLY A 441 -6.31 14.43 1.37
N ALA A 442 -5.72 15.51 1.89
CA ALA A 442 -5.67 15.77 3.33
C ALA A 442 -5.94 17.23 3.67
N GLN A 443 -6.44 17.45 4.89
CA GLN A 443 -6.57 18.80 5.43
C GLN A 443 -5.20 19.42 5.62
N LYS A 444 -5.05 20.66 5.17
CA LYS A 444 -3.86 21.48 5.33
C LYS A 444 -4.28 22.88 5.80
N PRO A 445 -4.33 23.12 7.13
CA PRO A 445 -4.72 24.41 7.69
C PRO A 445 -3.88 25.55 7.11
N ALA A 446 -4.50 26.70 6.88
CA ALA A 446 -3.79 27.87 6.37
C ALA A 446 -2.74 28.36 7.39
N THR A 447 -1.55 28.69 6.89
CA THR A 447 -0.50 29.39 7.63
C THR A 447 -0.25 30.74 6.97
N GLU A 448 0.55 31.60 7.61
CA GLU A 448 0.96 32.90 7.02
C GLU A 448 1.57 32.73 5.62
N ASP A 449 2.29 31.64 5.39
CA ASP A 449 3.01 31.36 4.14
C ASP A 449 2.29 30.38 3.20
N THR A 450 1.25 29.70 3.64
CA THR A 450 0.63 28.61 2.87
C THR A 450 -0.88 28.60 3.05
N SER A 451 -1.59 28.88 1.95
CA SER A 451 -3.03 28.65 1.84
C SER A 451 -3.27 27.84 0.57
N LEU A 452 -4.00 26.73 0.72
CA LEU A 452 -4.25 25.77 -0.36
C LEU A 452 -5.74 25.58 -0.59
N THR A 453 -6.11 25.33 -1.84
CA THR A 453 -7.47 24.94 -2.23
C THR A 453 -7.36 23.78 -3.20
N ALA A 454 -8.03 22.68 -2.88
CA ALA A 454 -8.03 21.49 -3.72
C ALA A 454 -9.39 21.31 -4.39
N GLY A 455 -9.40 20.82 -5.63
CA GLY A 455 -10.64 20.55 -6.35
C GLY A 455 -10.58 19.31 -7.21
N TRP A 456 -11.74 18.88 -7.68
CA TRP A 456 -11.93 17.63 -8.43
C TRP A 456 -12.75 17.88 -9.69
N ASP A 457 -12.33 17.26 -10.80
CA ASP A 457 -13.09 17.30 -12.04
C ASP A 457 -14.22 16.25 -11.98
N LEU A 458 -15.37 16.66 -11.45
CA LEU A 458 -16.52 15.77 -11.29
C LEU A 458 -17.04 15.20 -12.60
N GLU A 459 -16.88 15.91 -13.72
CA GLU A 459 -17.28 15.42 -15.03
C GLU A 459 -16.40 14.25 -15.45
N LYS A 460 -15.07 14.42 -15.41
CA LYS A 460 -14.13 13.32 -15.73
C LYS A 460 -14.26 12.16 -14.77
N ILE A 461 -14.45 12.43 -13.48
CA ILE A 461 -14.67 11.38 -12.48
C ILE A 461 -15.92 10.58 -12.83
N LYS A 462 -17.03 11.24 -13.20
CA LYS A 462 -18.25 10.57 -13.63
C LYS A 462 -18.02 9.74 -14.90
N GLN A 463 -17.39 10.31 -15.92
CA GLN A 463 -17.04 9.62 -17.16
C GLN A 463 -16.18 8.37 -16.88
N PHE A 464 -15.19 8.48 -16.00
CA PHE A 464 -14.36 7.35 -15.58
C PHE A 464 -15.21 6.26 -14.90
N ARG A 465 -16.06 6.62 -13.94
CA ARG A 465 -16.94 5.69 -13.21
C ARG A 465 -17.93 4.97 -14.14
N ASP A 466 -18.40 5.64 -15.18
CA ASP A 466 -19.34 5.06 -16.15
C ASP A 466 -18.63 4.12 -17.13
N ALA A 467 -17.40 4.46 -17.53
CA ALA A 467 -16.59 3.62 -18.39
C ALA A 467 -15.97 2.39 -17.68
N HIS A 468 -15.77 2.44 -16.36
CA HIS A 468 -15.07 1.40 -15.58
C HIS A 468 -16.00 0.64 -14.63
N LYS A 469 -17.14 0.14 -15.11
CA LYS A 469 -17.97 -0.75 -14.30
C LYS A 469 -17.26 -2.09 -14.09
N CYS A 470 -17.06 -2.47 -12.83
CA CYS A 470 -16.40 -3.72 -12.49
C CYS A 470 -17.32 -4.91 -12.77
N GLN A 471 -16.97 -5.71 -13.79
CA GLN A 471 -17.71 -6.93 -14.11
C GLN A 471 -17.45 -8.03 -13.08
N ARG A 472 -16.19 -8.17 -12.66
CA ARG A 472 -15.74 -9.12 -11.63
C ARG A 472 -14.65 -8.48 -10.75
N PRO A 473 -14.54 -8.90 -9.48
CA PRO A 473 -13.39 -8.56 -8.64
C PRO A 473 -12.08 -9.02 -9.27
N GLN A 474 -11.09 -8.14 -9.32
CA GLN A 474 -9.75 -8.39 -9.85
C GLN A 474 -8.77 -8.64 -8.70
N TRP A 475 -8.57 -9.92 -8.34
CA TRP A 475 -7.60 -10.32 -7.33
C TRP A 475 -6.21 -10.31 -7.94
N VAL A 476 -5.38 -9.33 -7.62
CA VAL A 476 -4.09 -9.17 -8.30
C VAL A 476 -3.17 -10.37 -8.08
N LYS A 477 -2.44 -10.75 -9.13
CA LYS A 477 -1.38 -11.75 -9.00
C LYS A 477 -0.17 -11.16 -8.27
N PRO A 478 0.58 -11.98 -7.53
CA PRO A 478 1.84 -11.58 -6.91
C PRO A 478 2.77 -10.88 -7.90
N SER A 479 3.23 -9.68 -7.56
CA SER A 479 4.19 -8.92 -8.35
C SER A 479 5.02 -8.02 -7.45
N THR A 480 6.32 -7.95 -7.74
CA THR A 480 7.26 -6.99 -7.13
C THR A 480 7.58 -5.81 -8.07
N ASP A 481 7.06 -5.85 -9.30
CA ASP A 481 7.15 -4.73 -10.25
C ASP A 481 6.02 -3.72 -10.02
N ARG A 482 4.92 -4.19 -9.43
CA ARG A 482 3.74 -3.40 -9.08
C ARG A 482 3.88 -2.92 -7.63
N ILE A 483 4.49 -1.74 -7.48
CA ILE A 483 4.74 -1.06 -6.21
C ILE A 483 3.98 0.27 -6.13
N PHE A 484 3.83 0.79 -4.92
CA PHE A 484 3.21 2.10 -4.66
C PHE A 484 4.12 3.27 -5.04
#